data_AF-A0A9D9E4D0-F1
#
_entry.id   AF-A0A9D9E4D0-F1
#
_cell.length_a   1.000
_cell.length_b   1.000
_cell.length_c   1.000
_cell.angle_alpha   90.00
_cell.angle_beta   90.00
_cell.angle_gamma   90.00
#
_symmetry.space_group_name_H-M   'P 1'
#
loop_
_entity.id
_entity.type
_entity.pdbx_description
1 polymer ?
#
loop_
_entity_poly.entity_id
_entity_poly.type
_entity_poly.pdbx_seq_one_letter_code
_entity_poly.pdbx_strand_id
1 'polypeptide(L)'
;MTGSHNTMTYLKPHKWWMKLINFTSKCQDKTPEEQYAAGVRYFDIRVCMEKNAILPSYYGHGKIKYEKGDCQLLQEVLLKPGAVGRIILEKGDVDTFREYIDTLLSLPTVAEHIHYTVDNKKTWNIYRRGTADMSKYTVVENYPVYPKDGLLPWPKRHNRRYPKITPEMIDDDTHLYLCDFV
;
A
#
# COMPACT_ATOMS: atom_id res chain seq x y z
N MET A 1 9.71 9.62 8.78
CA MET A 1 8.44 8.86 8.80
C MET A 1 8.67 7.54 8.07
N THR A 2 8.11 6.44 8.56
CA THR A 2 8.18 5.15 7.87
C THR A 2 6.84 4.76 7.26
N GLY A 3 6.90 4.08 6.12
CA GLY A 3 5.75 3.60 5.38
C GLY A 3 5.87 2.14 4.99
N SER A 4 4.74 1.47 4.76
CA SER A 4 4.68 0.12 4.22
C SER A 4 4.36 0.14 2.74
N HIS A 5 5.23 -0.47 1.95
CA HIS A 5 5.02 -0.61 0.52
C HIS A 5 4.05 -1.76 0.24
N ASN A 6 2.98 -1.47 -0.50
CA ASN A 6 1.92 -2.42 -0.82
C ASN A 6 1.44 -3.23 0.40
N THR A 7 0.93 -2.48 1.39
CA THR A 7 0.52 -2.86 2.74
C THR A 7 -0.17 -4.22 2.83
N MET A 8 -1.08 -4.50 1.90
CA MET A 8 -2.03 -5.62 1.99
C MET A 8 -1.49 -6.94 1.41
N THR A 9 -0.21 -7.00 1.02
CA THR A 9 0.40 -8.21 0.43
C THR A 9 0.67 -9.33 1.45
N TYR A 10 0.42 -9.11 2.74
CA TYR A 10 0.43 -10.15 3.79
C TYR A 10 -0.71 -11.16 3.61
N LEU A 11 -1.79 -10.74 2.96
CA LEU A 11 -2.97 -11.54 2.72
C LEU A 11 -2.67 -12.74 1.81
N LYS A 12 -3.60 -13.68 1.81
CA LYS A 12 -3.49 -14.89 0.99
C LYS A 12 -3.75 -14.57 -0.49
N PRO A 13 -2.91 -15.07 -1.42
CA PRO A 13 -3.19 -14.98 -2.84
C PRO A 13 -4.50 -15.69 -3.19
N HIS A 14 -5.33 -15.03 -4.01
CA HIS A 14 -6.69 -15.47 -4.30
C HIS A 14 -6.75 -16.80 -5.07
N LYS A 15 -5.83 -17.03 -6.03
CA LYS A 15 -5.78 -18.27 -6.81
C LYS A 15 -4.61 -19.15 -6.39
N TRP A 16 -4.77 -20.47 -6.49
CA TRP A 16 -3.74 -21.43 -6.10
C TRP A 16 -2.41 -21.22 -6.86
N TRP A 17 -2.46 -20.97 -8.17
CA TRP A 17 -1.25 -20.76 -8.98
C TRP A 17 -0.55 -19.44 -8.63
N MET A 18 -1.27 -18.45 -8.10
CA MET A 18 -0.67 -17.21 -7.63
C MET A 18 0.22 -17.46 -6.41
N LYS A 19 -0.07 -18.47 -5.59
CA LYS A 19 0.80 -18.86 -4.46
C LYS A 19 2.20 -19.27 -4.93
N LEU A 20 2.29 -19.94 -6.08
CA LEU A 20 3.56 -20.41 -6.64
C LEU A 20 4.50 -19.26 -7.01
N ILE A 21 3.94 -18.15 -7.49
CA ILE A 21 4.72 -16.97 -7.89
C ILE A 21 4.61 -15.82 -6.89
N ASN A 22 3.94 -16.01 -5.75
CA ASN A 22 3.70 -14.93 -4.78
C ASN A 22 5.00 -14.39 -4.20
N PHE A 23 6.05 -15.22 -4.11
CA PHE A 23 7.35 -14.80 -3.63
C PHE A 23 7.94 -13.63 -4.42
N THR A 24 7.50 -13.40 -5.67
CA THR A 24 7.93 -12.27 -6.51
C THR A 24 7.16 -10.98 -6.26
N SER A 25 6.04 -11.05 -5.55
CA SER A 25 5.10 -9.94 -5.37
C SER A 25 4.69 -9.71 -3.91
N LYS A 26 5.17 -10.54 -2.98
CA LYS A 26 4.92 -10.35 -1.55
C LYS A 26 5.89 -9.30 -1.00
N CYS A 27 5.35 -8.26 -0.38
CA CYS A 27 6.10 -7.17 0.25
C CYS A 27 5.96 -7.16 1.77
N GLN A 28 4.90 -7.78 2.31
CA GLN A 28 4.58 -7.73 3.73
C GLN A 28 4.24 -9.12 4.26
N ASP A 29 4.83 -9.53 5.38
CA ASP A 29 4.38 -10.70 6.17
C ASP A 29 3.49 -10.32 7.37
N LYS A 30 3.45 -9.03 7.73
CA LYS A 30 2.75 -8.48 8.90
C LYS A 30 1.39 -7.87 8.56
N THR A 31 0.44 -7.93 9.49
CA THR A 31 -0.85 -7.22 9.39
C THR A 31 -0.65 -5.69 9.53
N PRO A 32 -1.64 -4.85 9.14
CA PRO A 32 -1.58 -3.40 9.33
C PRO A 32 -1.31 -3.00 10.79
N GLU A 33 -1.92 -3.69 11.76
CA GLU A 33 -1.70 -3.52 13.21
C GLU A 33 -0.25 -3.73 13.59
N GLU A 34 0.33 -4.85 13.16
CA GLU A 34 1.72 -5.21 13.44
C GLU A 34 2.70 -4.25 12.77
N GLN A 35 2.35 -3.76 11.57
CA GLN A 35 3.11 -2.72 10.87
C GLN A 35 3.07 -1.40 11.64
N TYR A 36 1.89 -0.97 12.09
CA TYR A 36 1.73 0.25 12.90
C TYR A 36 2.50 0.15 14.22
N ALA A 37 2.42 -0.99 14.90
CA ALA A 37 3.18 -1.28 16.11
C ALA A 37 4.70 -1.28 15.88
N ALA A 38 5.16 -1.63 14.68
CA ALA A 38 6.55 -1.55 14.27
C ALA A 38 7.01 -0.13 13.85
N GLY A 39 6.15 0.88 13.97
CA GLY A 39 6.46 2.28 13.69
C GLY A 39 5.95 2.81 12.34
N VAL A 40 5.28 1.98 11.53
CA VAL A 40 4.71 2.43 10.25
C VAL A 40 3.60 3.44 10.48
N ARG A 41 3.66 4.54 9.74
CA ARG A 41 2.63 5.58 9.73
C ARG A 41 2.07 5.87 8.35
N TYR A 42 2.75 5.45 7.29
CA TYR A 42 2.26 5.61 5.93
C TYR A 42 1.92 4.26 5.29
N PHE A 43 0.70 4.11 4.75
CA PHE A 43 0.21 2.84 4.21
C PHE A 43 -0.08 2.96 2.71
N ASP A 44 0.73 2.28 1.88
CA ASP A 44 0.46 2.18 0.44
C ASP A 44 -0.55 1.06 0.17
N ILE A 45 -1.76 1.41 -0.25
CA ILE A 45 -2.88 0.49 -0.45
C ILE A 45 -3.20 0.42 -1.94
N ARG A 46 -3.15 -0.79 -2.49
CA ARG A 46 -3.41 -1.02 -3.92
C ARG A 46 -4.61 -1.93 -4.11
N VAL A 47 -5.64 -1.40 -4.74
CA VAL A 47 -6.93 -2.08 -4.87
C VAL A 47 -7.18 -2.52 -6.31
N CYS A 48 -7.96 -3.58 -6.46
CA CYS A 48 -8.58 -3.96 -7.72
C CYS A 48 -10.09 -3.73 -7.64
N MET A 49 -10.66 -3.00 -8.59
CA MET A 49 -12.10 -2.68 -8.65
C MET A 49 -12.76 -3.37 -9.84
N GLU A 50 -13.69 -4.29 -9.58
CA GLU A 50 -14.58 -4.80 -10.63
C GLU A 50 -15.69 -3.78 -10.92
N LYS A 51 -16.20 -3.78 -12.14
CA LYS A 51 -17.23 -2.83 -12.57
C LYS A 51 -18.47 -2.91 -11.65
N ASN A 52 -18.99 -1.75 -11.24
CA ASN A 52 -20.12 -1.60 -10.31
C ASN A 52 -19.88 -2.13 -8.88
N ALA A 53 -18.63 -2.44 -8.50
CA ALA A 53 -18.31 -2.84 -7.14
C ALA A 53 -18.32 -1.63 -6.20
N ILE A 54 -19.05 -1.73 -5.08
CA ILE A 54 -19.10 -0.68 -4.05
C ILE A 54 -17.81 -0.64 -3.21
N LEU A 55 -17.15 -1.80 -3.07
CA LEU A 55 -15.92 -1.96 -2.30
C LEU A 55 -14.83 -2.62 -3.15
N PRO A 56 -13.55 -2.47 -2.77
CA PRO A 56 -12.45 -3.22 -3.36
C PRO A 56 -12.77 -4.70 -3.55
N SER A 57 -12.60 -5.18 -4.78
CA SER A 57 -12.81 -6.57 -5.14
C SER A 57 -11.65 -7.45 -4.65
N TYR A 58 -10.43 -6.92 -4.70
CA TYR A 58 -9.20 -7.55 -4.22
C TYR A 58 -8.17 -6.48 -3.87
N TYR A 59 -7.11 -6.87 -3.14
CA TYR A 59 -5.87 -6.10 -3.13
C TYR A 59 -4.91 -6.60 -4.21
N GLY A 60 -4.04 -5.74 -4.72
CA GLY A 60 -3.26 -6.01 -5.93
C GLY A 60 -1.76 -5.77 -5.81
N HIS A 61 -0.97 -6.68 -6.40
CA HIS A 61 0.42 -6.39 -6.76
C HIS A 61 0.78 -7.04 -8.10
N GLY A 62 0.88 -6.23 -9.15
CA GLY A 62 1.22 -6.71 -10.48
C GLY A 62 0.20 -7.75 -10.95
N LYS A 63 0.64 -8.99 -11.19
CA LYS A 63 -0.24 -10.10 -11.62
C LYS A 63 -1.00 -10.75 -10.46
N ILE A 64 -0.63 -10.50 -9.22
CA ILE A 64 -1.18 -11.16 -8.04
C ILE A 64 -2.35 -10.36 -7.47
N LYS A 65 -3.44 -11.08 -7.20
CA LYS A 65 -4.58 -10.59 -6.44
C LYS A 65 -4.59 -11.28 -5.09
N TYR A 66 -4.79 -10.52 -4.03
CA TYR A 66 -4.94 -11.02 -2.67
C TYR A 66 -6.41 -10.99 -2.27
N GLU A 67 -6.81 -11.92 -1.41
CA GLU A 67 -8.16 -11.99 -0.84
C GLU A 67 -8.52 -10.65 -0.16
N LYS A 68 -9.81 -10.40 0.06
CA LYS A 68 -10.30 -9.09 0.56
C LYS A 68 -9.84 -8.73 1.97
N GLY A 69 -9.18 -9.64 2.70
CA GLY A 69 -8.76 -9.41 4.07
C GLY A 69 -9.91 -8.91 4.95
N ASP A 70 -9.56 -8.36 6.10
CA ASP A 70 -10.50 -7.60 6.90
C ASP A 70 -10.37 -6.11 6.55
N CYS A 71 -11.32 -5.59 5.77
CA CYS A 71 -11.35 -4.16 5.42
C CYS A 71 -11.52 -3.26 6.66
N GLN A 72 -12.06 -3.78 7.78
CA GLN A 72 -12.20 -3.03 9.02
C GLN A 72 -10.85 -2.76 9.65
N LEU A 73 -9.97 -3.76 9.66
CA LEU A 73 -8.62 -3.65 10.21
C LEU A 73 -7.80 -2.52 9.56
N LEU A 74 -7.90 -2.36 8.24
CA LEU A 74 -7.24 -1.26 7.54
C LEU A 74 -7.83 0.11 7.91
N GLN A 75 -9.15 0.20 8.08
CA GLN A 75 -9.82 1.44 8.51
C GLN A 75 -9.41 1.80 9.94
N GLU A 76 -9.41 0.82 10.84
CA GLU A 76 -8.99 0.99 12.24
C GLU A 76 -7.57 1.53 12.34
N VAL A 77 -6.63 1.00 11.54
CA VAL A 77 -5.25 1.50 11.52
C VAL A 77 -5.15 2.91 10.93
N LEU A 78 -5.85 3.20 9.84
CA LEU A 78 -5.80 4.53 9.23
C LEU A 78 -6.33 5.61 10.16
N LEU A 79 -7.28 5.30 11.06
CA LEU A 79 -7.80 6.23 12.05
C LEU A 79 -6.89 6.39 13.29
N LYS A 80 -5.77 5.67 13.37
CA LYS A 80 -4.82 5.83 14.50
C LYS A 80 -3.99 7.11 14.34
N PRO A 81 -3.49 7.68 15.46
CA PRO A 81 -2.69 8.89 15.42
C PRO A 81 -1.51 8.80 14.46
N GLY A 82 -1.40 9.81 13.59
CA GLY A 82 -0.34 9.95 12.60
C GLY A 82 -0.38 8.96 11.45
N ALA A 83 -1.40 8.09 11.36
CA ALA A 83 -1.56 7.19 10.22
C ALA A 83 -2.06 7.96 8.99
N VAL A 84 -1.46 7.65 7.84
CA VAL A 84 -1.77 8.23 6.54
C VAL A 84 -1.79 7.11 5.49
N GLY A 85 -2.80 7.12 4.63
CA GLY A 85 -2.99 6.18 3.54
C GLY A 85 -2.77 6.83 2.18
N ARG A 86 -2.33 6.01 1.23
CA ARG A 86 -2.42 6.28 -0.20
C ARG A 86 -3.16 5.13 -0.87
N ILE A 87 -4.12 5.46 -1.73
CA ILE A 87 -4.94 4.44 -2.40
C ILE A 87 -4.69 4.50 -3.91
N ILE A 88 -4.34 3.36 -4.51
CA ILE A 88 -4.02 3.25 -5.93
C ILE A 88 -4.90 2.19 -6.57
N LEU A 89 -5.51 2.49 -7.71
CA LEU A 89 -6.10 1.46 -8.56
C LEU A 89 -4.99 0.69 -9.28
N GLU A 90 -4.75 -0.54 -8.83
CA GLU A 90 -3.79 -1.45 -9.47
C GLU A 90 -4.37 -1.96 -10.80
N LYS A 91 -5.63 -2.39 -10.79
CA LYS A 91 -6.36 -2.95 -11.94
C LYS A 91 -7.86 -2.79 -11.76
N GLY A 92 -8.58 -2.56 -12.85
CA GLY A 92 -10.04 -2.59 -12.79
C GLY A 92 -10.68 -1.46 -13.57
N ASP A 93 -11.94 -1.22 -13.23
CA ASP A 93 -12.75 -0.15 -13.76
C ASP A 93 -12.42 1.18 -13.05
N VAL A 94 -12.06 2.19 -13.85
CA VAL A 94 -11.63 3.51 -13.32
C VAL A 94 -12.80 4.29 -12.76
N ASP A 95 -13.95 4.27 -13.42
CA ASP A 95 -15.11 5.06 -12.99
C ASP A 95 -15.67 4.53 -11.67
N THR A 96 -15.79 3.20 -11.55
CA THR A 96 -16.16 2.55 -10.28
C THR A 96 -15.16 2.89 -9.16
N PHE A 97 -13.85 2.92 -9.47
CA PHE A 97 -12.84 3.33 -8.49
C PHE A 97 -13.02 4.78 -8.05
N ARG A 98 -13.30 5.69 -8.99
CA ARG A 98 -13.52 7.11 -8.71
C ARG A 98 -14.75 7.31 -7.83
N GLU A 99 -15.87 6.65 -8.11
CA GLU A 99 -17.06 6.68 -7.27
C GLU A 99 -16.79 6.18 -5.84
N TYR A 100 -16.03 5.10 -5.71
CA TYR A 100 -15.59 4.59 -4.41
C TYR A 100 -14.73 5.61 -3.65
N ILE A 101 -13.74 6.21 -4.32
CA ILE A 101 -12.89 7.24 -3.72
C ILE A 101 -13.68 8.47 -3.34
N ASP A 102 -14.63 8.90 -4.17
CA ASP A 102 -15.46 10.06 -3.88
C ASP A 102 -16.33 9.85 -2.66
N THR A 103 -16.89 8.65 -2.53
CA THR A 103 -17.63 8.23 -1.34
C THR A 103 -16.72 8.21 -0.12
N LEU A 104 -15.56 7.59 -0.23
CA LEU A 104 -14.60 7.46 0.88
C LEU A 104 -14.14 8.84 1.40
N LEU A 105 -13.79 9.74 0.49
CA LEU A 105 -13.30 11.09 0.80
C LEU A 105 -14.43 12.10 1.10
N SER A 106 -15.69 11.70 0.96
CA SER A 106 -16.82 12.51 1.46
C SER A 106 -16.93 12.48 2.98
N LEU A 107 -16.29 11.49 3.63
CA LEU A 107 -16.22 11.34 5.07
C LEU A 107 -15.01 12.13 5.59
N PRO A 108 -15.20 13.26 6.32
CA PRO A 108 -14.09 14.11 6.74
C PRO A 108 -13.05 13.37 7.58
N THR A 109 -13.53 12.51 8.48
CA THR A 109 -12.68 11.66 9.34
C THR A 109 -11.77 10.76 8.54
N VAL A 110 -12.16 10.31 7.35
CA VAL A 110 -11.30 9.48 6.50
C VAL A 110 -10.39 10.34 5.64
N ALA A 111 -10.89 11.45 5.10
CA ALA A 111 -10.14 12.34 4.23
C ALA A 111 -8.86 12.89 4.88
N GLU A 112 -8.90 13.13 6.20
CA GLU A 112 -7.76 13.55 7.04
C GLU A 112 -6.62 12.56 7.08
N HIS A 113 -6.91 11.29 6.84
CA HIS A 113 -5.92 10.21 6.82
C HIS A 113 -5.54 9.79 5.42
N ILE A 114 -6.06 10.41 4.36
CA ILE A 114 -5.66 10.08 2.98
C ILE A 114 -4.79 11.20 2.42
N HIS A 115 -3.62 10.85 1.91
CA HIS A 115 -2.75 11.80 1.22
C HIS A 115 -3.24 12.04 -0.22
N TYR A 116 -3.23 10.99 -1.05
CA TYR A 116 -3.81 11.06 -2.39
C TYR A 116 -4.23 9.69 -2.90
N THR A 117 -4.99 9.74 -3.99
CA THR A 117 -5.46 8.58 -4.72
C THR A 117 -5.03 8.65 -6.19
N VAL A 118 -4.72 7.49 -6.76
CA VAL A 118 -4.30 7.32 -8.15
C VAL A 118 -5.32 6.46 -8.86
N ASP A 119 -5.93 7.02 -9.90
CA ASP A 119 -6.99 6.32 -10.66
C ASP A 119 -6.46 5.17 -11.51
N ASN A 120 -5.18 5.17 -11.84
CA ASN A 120 -4.57 4.11 -12.63
C ASN A 120 -3.07 4.05 -12.41
N LYS A 121 -2.58 2.92 -11.89
CA LYS A 121 -1.14 2.68 -11.72
C LYS A 121 -0.33 2.73 -13.01
N LYS A 122 -0.94 2.53 -14.18
CA LYS A 122 -0.20 2.60 -15.46
C LYS A 122 0.21 4.03 -15.80
N THR A 123 -0.66 5.00 -15.52
CA THR A 123 -0.42 6.41 -15.84
C THR A 123 0.10 7.19 -14.63
N TRP A 124 -0.14 6.68 -13.42
CA TRP A 124 0.14 7.38 -12.17
C TRP A 124 -0.57 8.73 -12.04
N ASN A 125 -1.70 8.90 -12.75
CA ASN A 125 -2.50 10.11 -12.66
C ASN A 125 -3.13 10.22 -11.27
N ILE A 126 -2.83 11.33 -10.59
CA ILE A 126 -3.50 11.66 -9.34
C ILE A 126 -4.92 12.05 -9.69
N TYR A 127 -5.87 11.32 -9.12
CA TYR A 127 -7.29 11.62 -9.30
C TYR A 127 -7.79 12.60 -8.24
N ARG A 128 -7.57 12.26 -6.97
CA ARG A 128 -8.03 13.09 -5.86
C ARG A 128 -7.02 13.11 -4.73
N ARG A 129 -6.78 14.28 -4.16
CA ARG A 129 -6.00 14.44 -2.93
C ARG A 129 -6.94 14.41 -1.74
N GLY A 130 -6.57 13.73 -0.67
CA GLY A 130 -7.20 13.94 0.62
C GLY A 130 -6.58 15.17 1.30
N THR A 131 -6.72 15.28 2.62
CA THR A 131 -6.23 16.44 3.37
C THR A 131 -4.95 16.16 4.15
N ALA A 132 -4.49 14.91 4.20
CA ALA A 132 -3.20 14.59 4.83
C ALA A 132 -2.04 15.24 4.04
N ASP A 133 -1.27 16.09 4.70
CA ASP A 133 -0.11 16.74 4.11
C ASP A 133 1.17 15.91 4.28
N MET A 134 1.74 15.52 3.15
CA MET A 134 3.01 14.80 3.06
C MET A 134 4.08 15.59 2.29
N SER A 135 3.82 16.85 1.96
CA SER A 135 4.68 17.68 1.10
C SER A 135 6.08 17.91 1.68
N LYS A 136 6.23 17.86 3.00
CA LYS A 136 7.52 17.98 3.69
C LYS A 136 8.42 16.75 3.57
N TYR A 137 7.87 15.60 3.16
CA TYR A 137 8.62 14.35 3.13
C TYR A 137 9.21 14.07 1.74
N THR A 138 10.51 13.81 1.70
CA THR A 138 11.17 13.21 0.54
C THR A 138 11.01 11.70 0.58
N VAL A 139 10.47 11.10 -0.48
CA VAL A 139 10.23 9.65 -0.52
C VAL A 139 11.53 8.89 -0.76
N VAL A 140 11.79 7.90 0.08
CA VAL A 140 12.92 6.98 -0.02
C VAL A 140 12.37 5.56 -0.19
N GLU A 141 12.69 4.92 -1.31
CA GLU A 141 12.36 3.52 -1.57
C GLU A 141 13.33 2.61 -0.80
N ASN A 142 12.96 2.23 0.41
CA ASN A 142 13.76 1.33 1.26
C ASN A 142 13.38 -0.14 1.03
N TYR A 143 13.39 -0.55 -0.23
CA TYR A 143 13.15 -1.92 -0.68
C TYR A 143 13.96 -2.24 -1.94
N PRO A 144 14.15 -3.52 -2.30
CA PRO A 144 14.85 -3.88 -3.53
C PRO A 144 14.08 -3.38 -4.77
N VAL A 145 14.70 -2.44 -5.50
CA VAL A 145 14.26 -2.03 -6.83
C VAL A 145 14.95 -2.94 -7.85
N TYR A 146 14.17 -3.78 -8.52
CA TYR A 146 14.72 -4.74 -9.49
C TYR A 146 14.96 -4.05 -10.84
N PRO A 147 16.15 -4.20 -11.45
CA PRO A 147 16.38 -3.80 -12.84
C PRO A 147 15.40 -4.53 -13.76
N LYS A 148 15.02 -3.89 -14.88
CA LYS A 148 14.14 -4.51 -15.89
C LYS A 148 14.78 -5.73 -16.57
N ASP A 149 16.06 -6.01 -16.31
CA ASP A 149 16.94 -6.84 -17.14
C ASP A 149 16.95 -8.32 -16.73
N GLY A 150 15.78 -8.88 -16.39
CA GLY A 150 15.54 -10.32 -16.51
C GLY A 150 15.79 -11.22 -15.29
N LEU A 151 16.24 -10.70 -14.16
CA LEU A 151 16.25 -11.48 -12.91
C LEU A 151 14.84 -11.55 -12.32
N LEU A 152 14.39 -12.76 -11.99
CA LEU A 152 13.11 -12.97 -11.34
C LEU A 152 13.15 -12.27 -9.96
N PRO A 153 12.24 -11.32 -9.67
CA PRO A 153 12.31 -10.58 -8.43
C PRO A 153 12.10 -11.52 -7.25
N TRP A 154 13.06 -11.57 -6.31
CA TRP A 154 12.98 -12.43 -5.12
C TRP A 154 13.08 -11.62 -3.81
N PRO A 155 12.06 -10.79 -3.47
CA PRO A 155 12.01 -9.91 -2.30
C PRO A 155 12.60 -10.51 -1.04
N LYS A 156 12.14 -11.69 -0.61
CA LYS A 156 12.61 -12.37 0.61
C LYS A 156 14.12 -12.59 0.68
N ARG A 157 14.78 -12.91 -0.44
CA ARG A 157 16.23 -13.14 -0.46
C ARG A 157 17.02 -11.84 -0.35
N HIS A 158 16.47 -10.76 -0.91
CA HIS A 158 17.11 -9.44 -0.92
C HIS A 158 16.80 -8.62 0.34
N ASN A 159 15.67 -8.86 1.00
CA ASN A 159 15.26 -8.14 2.21
C ASN A 159 16.22 -8.34 3.39
N ARG A 160 17.03 -9.41 3.39
CA ARG A 160 18.15 -9.58 4.33
C ARG A 160 19.19 -8.45 4.28
N ARG A 161 19.22 -7.66 3.20
CA ARG A 161 20.15 -6.53 2.99
C ARG A 161 19.51 -5.16 3.19
N TYR A 162 18.19 -5.08 3.33
CA TYR A 162 17.50 -3.81 3.58
C TYR A 162 17.20 -3.71 5.09
N PRO A 163 17.49 -2.57 5.73
CA PRO A 163 17.31 -2.42 7.16
C PRO A 163 15.83 -2.57 7.52
N LYS A 164 15.56 -3.33 8.59
CA LYS A 164 14.30 -3.21 9.33
C LYS A 164 14.18 -1.76 9.80
N ILE A 165 12.96 -1.23 9.96
CA ILE A 165 12.74 0.11 10.53
C ILE A 165 13.70 0.33 11.71
N THR A 166 14.52 1.38 11.62
CA THR A 166 15.45 1.77 12.68
C THR A 166 14.88 2.97 13.45
N PRO A 167 15.35 3.24 14.68
CA PRO A 167 14.97 4.43 15.42
C PRO A 167 15.22 5.72 14.63
N GLU A 168 16.34 5.82 13.91
CA GLU A 168 16.69 7.00 13.11
C GLU A 168 15.66 7.27 12.01
N MET A 169 15.12 6.23 11.37
CA MET A 169 14.08 6.38 10.34
C MET A 169 12.72 6.82 10.92
N ILE A 170 12.44 6.44 12.17
CA ILE A 170 11.24 6.85 12.90
C ILE A 170 11.36 8.33 13.26
N ASP A 171 12.53 8.74 13.76
CA ASP A 171 12.80 10.09 14.25
C ASP A 171 13.04 11.10 13.11
N ASP A 172 13.34 10.64 11.89
CA ASP A 172 13.47 11.50 10.71
C ASP A 172 12.12 12.14 10.33
N ASP A 173 12.05 13.47 10.34
CA ASP A 173 10.86 14.25 10.01
C ASP A 173 10.85 14.81 8.58
N THR A 174 11.89 14.52 7.80
CA THR A 174 12.12 14.99 6.42
C THR A 174 11.98 13.90 5.37
N HIS A 175 12.12 12.62 5.74
CA HIS A 175 12.01 11.50 4.80
C HIS A 175 10.80 10.60 5.08
N LEU A 176 10.23 10.05 4.00
CA LEU A 176 9.28 8.95 4.05
C LEU A 176 9.95 7.68 3.51
N TYR A 177 10.27 6.74 4.40
CA TYR A 177 10.90 5.47 4.03
C TYR A 177 9.86 4.39 3.77
N LEU A 178 9.64 4.04 2.50
CA LEU A 178 8.75 2.92 2.14
C LEU A 178 9.50 1.59 2.31
N CYS A 179 8.97 0.70 3.15
CA CYS A 179 9.64 -0.53 3.58
C CYS A 179 8.85 -1.80 3.23
N ASP A 180 9.57 -2.90 3.01
CA ASP A 180 9.04 -4.27 2.86
C ASP A 180 9.31 -5.09 4.15
N PHE A 181 8.29 -5.74 4.73
CA PHE A 181 8.40 -6.61 5.92
C PHE A 181 8.29 -8.12 5.57
N VAL A 182 9.09 -8.61 4.61
CA VAL A 182 9.15 -10.03 4.16
C VAL A 182 10.38 -10.80 4.58
#